data_AF-A0A0B7IG40-F1
#
_entry.id   AF-A0A0B7IG40-F1
#
_cell.length_a   1.000
_cell.length_b   1.000
_cell.length_c   1.000
_cell.angle_alpha   90.00
_cell.angle_beta   90.00
_cell.angle_gamma   90.00
#
_symmetry.space_group_name_H-M   'P 1'
#
loop_
_entity.id
_entity.type
_entity.pdbx_description
1 polymer ?
#
loop_
_entity_poly.entity_id
_entity_poly.type
_entity_poly.pdbx_seq_one_letter_code
_entity_poly.pdbx_strand_id
1 'polypeptide(L)'
;MISQNFKRLISQNEEIKNFYIAYLEKNWVIDKEQREIAIVMQDAIFRYKNLLEKYPNIDRRVPLKHIASHLGITPTQLSRIRKEIL
;
A
#
# COMPACT_ATOMS: atom_id res chain seq x y z
N MET A 1 7.01 -14.02 9.72
CA MET A 1 6.79 -15.44 9.32
C MET A 1 5.44 -15.88 9.87
N ILE A 2 4.59 -16.54 9.08
CA ILE A 2 3.27 -17.00 9.53
C ILE A 2 3.44 -18.04 10.65
N SER A 3 2.69 -17.90 11.75
CA SER A 3 2.79 -18.80 12.90
C SER A 3 2.34 -20.23 12.54
N GLN A 4 2.96 -21.24 13.17
CA GLN A 4 2.60 -22.65 12.99
C GLN A 4 1.11 -22.90 13.27
N ASN A 5 0.57 -22.26 14.31
CA ASN A 5 -0.84 -22.37 14.68
C ASN A 5 -1.77 -21.83 13.58
N PHE A 6 -1.40 -20.72 12.94
CA PHE A 6 -2.20 -20.14 11.86
C PHE A 6 -2.15 -21.00 10.59
N LYS A 7 -0.99 -21.58 10.26
CA LYS A 7 -0.88 -22.54 9.15
C LYS A 7 -1.78 -23.75 9.38
N ARG A 8 -1.81 -24.26 10.60
CA ARG A 8 -2.67 -25.39 10.97
C ARG A 8 -4.15 -25.03 10.80
N LEU A 9 -4.56 -23.86 11.29
CA LEU A 9 -5.93 -23.35 11.15
C LEU A 9 -6.36 -23.25 9.68
N ILE A 10 -5.52 -22.67 8.82
CA ILE A 10 -5.78 -22.59 7.37
C ILE A 10 -5.91 -23.99 6.76
N SER A 11 -5.06 -24.94 7.14
CA SER A 11 -5.09 -26.28 6.55
C SER A 11 -6.29 -27.13 6.98
N GLN A 12 -6.89 -26.82 8.14
CA GLN A 12 -7.95 -27.63 8.75
C GLN A 12 -9.35 -27.08 8.48
N ASN A 13 -9.46 -25.85 7.99
CA ASN A 13 -10.74 -25.19 7.74
C ASN A 13 -10.77 -24.59 6.33
N GLU A 14 -11.65 -25.14 5.49
CA GLU A 14 -11.76 -24.78 4.08
C GLU A 14 -12.27 -23.34 3.87
N GLU A 15 -13.20 -22.85 4.70
CA GLU A 15 -13.66 -21.46 4.65
C GLU A 15 -12.53 -20.48 4.97
N ILE A 16 -11.74 -20.77 6.01
CA ILE A 16 -10.59 -19.94 6.39
C ILE A 16 -9.53 -19.98 5.29
N LYS A 17 -9.31 -21.14 4.66
CA LYS A 17 -8.40 -21.27 3.52
C LYS A 17 -8.87 -20.42 2.34
N ASN A 18 -10.14 -20.49 1.98
CA ASN A 18 -10.71 -19.74 0.86
C ASN A 18 -10.68 -18.23 1.13
N PHE A 19 -11.03 -17.80 2.35
CA PHE A 19 -10.85 -16.42 2.78
C PHE A 19 -9.39 -15.97 2.68
N TYR A 20 -8.47 -16.79 3.16
CA TYR A 20 -7.04 -16.48 3.13
C TYR A 20 -6.50 -16.38 1.71
N ILE A 21 -6.92 -17.26 0.80
CA ILE A 21 -6.59 -17.19 -0.63
C ILE A 21 -7.14 -15.90 -1.25
N ALA A 22 -8.44 -15.62 -1.08
CA ALA A 22 -9.05 -14.41 -1.62
C ALA A 22 -8.40 -13.13 -1.06
N TYR A 23 -8.03 -13.13 0.22
CA TYR A 23 -7.30 -12.05 0.85
C TYR A 23 -5.92 -11.84 0.20
N LEU A 24 -5.17 -12.92 -0.02
CA LEU A 24 -3.86 -12.85 -0.67
C LEU A 24 -3.96 -12.39 -2.13
N GLU A 25 -4.92 -12.90 -2.89
CA GLU A 25 -5.14 -12.49 -4.28
C GLU A 25 -5.42 -10.98 -4.36
N LYS A 26 -6.35 -10.48 -3.55
CA LYS A 26 -6.68 -9.06 -3.53
C LYS A 26 -5.51 -8.17 -3.11
N ASN A 27 -4.86 -8.48 -1.99
CA ASN A 27 -3.87 -7.57 -1.41
C ASN A 27 -2.48 -7.73 -2.04
N TRP A 28 -2.14 -8.92 -2.52
CA TRP A 28 -0.79 -9.25 -2.98
C TRP A 28 -0.66 -9.32 -4.50
N VAL A 29 -1.72 -9.73 -5.20
CA VAL A 29 -1.73 -9.73 -6.66
C VAL A 29 -2.23 -8.37 -7.13
N ILE A 30 -3.46 -8.00 -6.77
CA ILE A 30 -4.08 -6.80 -7.35
C ILE A 30 -3.44 -5.50 -6.82
N ASP A 31 -3.46 -5.29 -5.50
CA ASP A 31 -3.04 -3.99 -4.95
C ASP A 31 -1.52 -3.74 -5.05
N LYS A 32 -0.70 -4.79 -4.89
CA LYS A 32 0.76 -4.68 -4.94
C LYS A 32 1.27 -4.49 -6.37
N GLU A 33 0.75 -5.26 -7.32
CA GLU A 33 1.15 -5.16 -8.73
C GLU A 33 0.75 -3.80 -9.30
N GLN A 34 -0.49 -3.35 -9.08
CA GLN A 34 -0.92 -2.01 -9.51
C GLN A 34 -0.04 -0.90 -8.94
N ARG A 35 0.42 -1.04 -7.69
CA ARG A 35 1.32 -0.07 -7.08
C ARG A 35 2.71 -0.09 -7.70
N GLU A 36 3.27 -1.26 -8.00
CA GLU A 36 4.57 -1.38 -8.68
C GLU A 36 4.51 -0.78 -10.09
N ILE A 37 3.44 -1.08 -10.84
CA ILE A 37 3.17 -0.48 -12.14
C ILE A 37 3.05 1.05 -12.01
N ALA A 38 2.29 1.55 -11.04
CA ALA A 38 2.14 2.99 -10.81
C ALA A 38 3.45 3.69 -10.45
N ILE A 39 4.35 3.03 -9.71
CA ILE A 39 5.67 3.58 -9.39
C ILE A 39 6.50 3.76 -10.67
N VAL A 40 6.43 2.81 -11.60
CA VAL A 40 7.16 2.86 -12.87
C VAL A 40 6.52 3.84 -13.87
N MET A 41 5.19 3.88 -13.95
CA MET A 41 4.48 4.54 -15.05
C MET A 41 3.89 5.91 -14.71
N GLN A 42 3.72 6.27 -13.44
CA GLN A 42 3.06 7.51 -13.03
C GLN A 42 4.04 8.54 -12.47
N ASP A 43 3.64 9.81 -12.51
CA ASP A 43 4.37 10.87 -11.81
C ASP A 43 4.14 10.78 -10.28
N ALA A 44 5.16 11.16 -9.50
CA ALA A 44 5.10 11.14 -8.04
C ALA A 44 4.01 12.06 -7.46
N ILE A 45 3.72 13.19 -8.11
CA ILE A 45 2.64 14.11 -7.76
C ILE A 45 1.28 13.41 -7.91
N PHE A 46 1.07 12.72 -9.04
CA PHE A 46 -0.18 12.01 -9.30
C PHE A 46 -0.40 10.90 -8.28
N ARG A 47 0.64 10.11 -7.98
CA ARG A 47 0.57 9.09 -6.91
C ARG A 47 0.22 9.69 -5.55
N TYR A 48 0.75 10.88 -5.22
CA TYR A 48 0.43 11.54 -3.96
C TYR A 48 -1.03 12.03 -3.91
N LYS A 49 -1.55 12.61 -4.99
CA LYS A 49 -2.96 13.02 -5.08
C LYS A 49 -3.91 11.83 -4.92
N ASN A 50 -3.67 10.75 -5.65
CA ASN A 50 -4.47 9.52 -5.53
C ASN A 50 -4.43 8.95 -4.11
N LEU A 51 -3.29 9.05 -3.41
CA LEU A 51 -3.18 8.62 -2.02
C LEU A 51 -4.07 9.45 -1.09
N LEU A 52 -4.12 10.78 -1.28
CA LEU A 52 -4.97 11.67 -0.49
C LEU A 52 -6.46 11.46 -0.78
N GLU A 53 -6.82 11.16 -2.03
CA GLU A 53 -8.20 10.84 -2.42
C GLU A 53 -8.65 9.50 -1.81
N LYS A 54 -7.81 8.46 -1.92
CA LYS A 54 -8.12 7.13 -1.38
C LYS A 54 -8.12 7.10 0.16
N TYR A 55 -7.25 7.88 0.78
CA TYR A 55 -7.13 7.97 2.24
C TYR A 55 -7.08 9.43 2.69
N PRO A 56 -8.25 10.07 2.87
CA PRO A 56 -8.31 11.46 3.34
C PRO A 56 -7.58 11.65 4.67
N ASN A 57 -6.80 12.74 4.78
CA ASN A 57 -6.01 13.12 5.97
C ASN A 57 -4.86 12.17 6.36
N ILE A 58 -4.45 11.24 5.48
CA ILE A 58 -3.35 10.31 5.77
C ILE A 58 -2.02 11.04 6.05
N ASP A 59 -1.82 12.20 5.43
CA ASP A 59 -0.64 13.04 5.59
C ASP A 59 -0.52 13.70 6.97
N ARG A 60 -1.61 13.73 7.74
CA ARG A 60 -1.63 14.18 9.15
C ARG A 60 -1.41 13.04 10.13
N ARG A 61 -1.75 11.80 9.72
CA ARG A 61 -1.73 10.62 10.60
C ARG A 61 -0.44 9.81 10.45
N VAL A 62 0.22 9.91 9.31
CA VAL A 62 1.40 9.10 8.98
C VAL A 62 2.61 10.01 8.79
N PRO A 63 3.74 9.71 9.43
CA PRO A 63 4.97 10.46 9.22
C PRO A 63 5.39 10.51 7.75
N LEU A 64 5.88 11.68 7.31
CA LEU A 64 6.29 11.96 5.92
C LEU A 64 7.18 10.87 5.32
N LYS A 65 8.13 10.33 6.11
CA LYS A 65 9.07 9.28 5.66
C LYS A 65 8.36 8.01 5.18
N HIS A 66 7.28 7.62 5.83
CA HIS A 66 6.53 6.41 5.48
C HIS A 66 5.68 6.65 4.24
N ILE A 67 5.12 7.86 4.09
CA ILE A 67 4.39 8.26 2.89
C ILE A 67 5.34 8.31 1.68
N ALA A 68 6.53 8.88 1.84
CA ALA A 68 7.53 8.96 0.78
C ALA A 68 7.97 7.55 0.33
N SER A 69 8.27 6.67 1.29
CA SER A 69 8.56 5.26 1.00
C SER A 69 7.37 4.56 0.33
N HIS A 70 6.13 4.88 0.72
CA HIS A 70 4.94 4.33 0.07
C HIS A 70 4.86 4.72 -1.41
N LEU A 71 5.19 5.97 -1.73
CA LEU A 71 5.13 6.55 -3.07
C LEU A 71 6.35 6.25 -3.95
N GLY A 72 7.36 5.56 -3.41
CA GLY A 72 8.60 5.24 -4.13
C GLY A 72 9.52 6.45 -4.36
N ILE A 73 9.47 7.45 -3.47
CA ILE A 73 10.28 8.68 -3.58
C ILE A 73 10.99 9.01 -2.27
N THR A 74 11.94 9.94 -2.31
CA THR A 74 12.61 10.42 -1.10
C THR A 74 11.70 11.35 -0.28
N PRO A 75 11.87 11.43 1.06
CA PRO A 75 11.14 12.39 1.89
C PRO A 75 11.31 13.84 1.42
N THR A 76 12.49 14.19 0.89
CA THR A 76 12.78 15.52 0.34
C THR A 76 11.95 15.81 -0.91
N GLN A 77 11.83 14.85 -1.83
CA GLN A 77 10.96 14.98 -3.01
C GLN A 77 9.50 15.16 -2.59
N LEU A 78 9.02 14.35 -1.65
CA LEU A 78 7.65 14.50 -1.14
C LEU A 78 7.41 15.85 -0.46
N SER A 79 8.40 16.36 0.28
CA SER A 79 8.33 17.69 0.89
C SER A 79 8.18 18.80 -0.15
N ARG A 80 8.89 18.70 -1.29
CA ARG A 80 8.73 19.64 -2.42
C ARG A 80 7.34 19.55 -3.04
N ILE A 81 6.88 18.34 -3.34
CA ILE A 81 5.55 18.08 -3.90
C ILE A 81 4.44 18.69 -3.02
N ARG A 82 4.54 18.52 -1.69
CA ARG A 82 3.58 19.10 -0.75
C ARG A 82 3.52 20.62 -0.83
N LYS A 83 4.67 21.30 -0.96
CA LYS A 83 4.72 22.77 -1.09
C LYS A 83 4.21 23.31 -2.42
N GLU A 84 4.20 22.48 -3.46
CA GLU A 84 3.74 22.86 -4.80
C GLU A 84 2.20 22.74 -4.92
N ILE A 85 1.60 21.83 -4.16
CA ILE A 85 0.16 21.50 -4.25
C ILE A 85 -0.65 22.10 -3.09
N LEU A 86 -0.04 22.32 -1.91
CA LEU A 86 -0.64 22.93 -0.72
C LEU A 86 -0.12 24.35 -0.52
#